data_AF-A0A2S5MKX5-F1
#
_entry.id   AF-A0A2S5MKX5-F1
#
_cell.length_a   1.000
_cell.length_b   1.000
_cell.length_c   1.000
_cell.angle_alpha   90.00
_cell.angle_beta   90.00
_cell.angle_gamma   90.00
#
_symmetry.space_group_name_H-M   'P 1'
#
loop_
_entity.id
_entity.type
_entity.pdbx_description
1 polymer ?
#
loop_
_entity_poly.entity_id
_entity_poly.type
_entity_poly.pdbx_seq_one_letter_code
_entity_poly.pdbx_strand_id
1 'polypeptide(L)'
;FRRYAEFGSVSLLKAELDAHGVISKRREGAQGKLSGGKPFSRGNLYLMLQNRLYVGEIAHKGNVHPGQQEAIIDAALWQAVQDCLSTNRVERSLGAGAEESSLLAGLIFDTDGERLSPTHAVKKGKRYRYYVSAALISGKGNDQSKGRRIPAGDIDGLVLDRLRALFASEAEITSAVAPLGLDAPTQRALLGRSKDLAEHWTRLTSLQRREIVLALITRIHVDEEQIVMHLDRASIPSVALPDWSLGSMKPALPFEPLVLSITASLQRAGKGIRLVIGGGAANGIGSVLASLVAKAISSRAMLFSGQDGSVEAMAARLGVWRDYLAVLLRLSYLSPDIVRAILAGQHPVELTPTRLIALSRGVPHDWQEQKRVLGFPTP
;
A
#
# COMPACT_ATOMS: atom_id res chain seq x y z
N PHE A 1 19.90 -18.40 -21.63
CA PHE A 1 18.64 -18.57 -22.38
C PHE A 1 17.87 -19.79 -21.92
N ARG A 2 18.30 -21.03 -22.21
CA ARG A 2 17.61 -22.26 -21.73
C ARG A 2 17.35 -22.28 -20.22
N ARG A 3 18.39 -22.08 -19.41
CA ARG A 3 18.26 -21.95 -17.94
C ARG A 3 17.28 -20.86 -17.50
N TYR A 4 17.24 -19.73 -18.19
CA TYR A 4 16.29 -18.68 -17.86
C TYR A 4 14.85 -19.11 -18.18
N ALA A 5 14.63 -19.78 -19.31
CA ALA A 5 13.33 -20.33 -19.68
C ALA A 5 12.86 -21.41 -18.68
N GLU A 6 13.79 -22.20 -18.12
CA GLU A 6 13.49 -23.18 -17.06
C GLU A 6 13.11 -22.52 -15.72
N PHE A 7 13.84 -21.50 -15.27
CA PHE A 7 13.60 -20.87 -13.96
C PHE A 7 12.54 -19.77 -13.95
N GLY A 8 12.31 -19.12 -15.10
CA GLY A 8 11.44 -17.95 -15.21
C GLY A 8 11.87 -16.72 -14.39
N SER A 9 13.05 -16.73 -13.75
CA SER A 9 13.50 -15.69 -12.83
C SER A 9 15.00 -15.40 -12.93
N VAL A 10 15.35 -14.13 -13.18
CA VAL A 10 16.76 -13.69 -13.24
C VAL A 10 17.46 -13.82 -11.88
N SER A 11 16.73 -13.74 -10.77
CA SER A 11 17.30 -13.93 -9.43
C SER A 11 17.71 -15.38 -9.20
N LEU A 12 16.88 -16.34 -9.61
CA LEU A 12 17.20 -17.78 -9.53
C LEU A 12 18.33 -18.12 -10.49
N LEU A 13 18.29 -17.59 -11.72
CA LEU A 13 19.36 -17.75 -12.69
C LEU A 13 20.71 -17.23 -12.15
N LYS A 14 20.72 -16.05 -11.51
CA LYS A 14 21.95 -15.52 -10.91
C LYS A 14 22.48 -16.46 -9.82
N ALA A 15 21.61 -16.93 -8.93
CA ALA A 15 22.02 -17.83 -7.86
C ALA A 15 22.62 -19.14 -8.39
N GLU A 16 22.04 -19.71 -9.44
CA GLU A 16 22.59 -20.89 -10.13
C GLU A 16 23.96 -20.58 -10.75
N LEU A 17 24.09 -19.47 -11.49
CA LEU A 17 25.35 -19.09 -12.13
C LEU A 17 26.47 -18.83 -11.12
N ASP A 18 26.16 -18.19 -9.99
CA ASP A 18 27.11 -17.98 -8.90
C ASP A 18 27.56 -19.33 -8.29
N ALA A 19 26.62 -20.25 -8.06
CA ALA A 19 26.91 -21.58 -7.51
C ALA A 19 27.82 -22.42 -8.43
N HIS A 20 27.73 -22.20 -9.75
CA HIS A 20 28.58 -22.87 -10.75
C HIS A 20 29.85 -22.07 -11.08
N GLY A 21 30.12 -20.97 -10.37
CA GLY A 21 31.33 -20.16 -10.57
C GLY A 21 31.39 -19.45 -11.94
N VAL A 22 30.24 -19.22 -12.59
CA VAL A 22 30.19 -18.61 -13.91
C VAL A 22 30.41 -17.10 -13.80
N ILE A 23 31.49 -16.61 -14.43
CA ILE A 23 31.92 -15.21 -14.36
C ILE A 23 31.93 -14.54 -15.75
N SER A 24 31.88 -13.21 -15.74
CA SER A 24 32.07 -12.40 -16.94
C SER A 24 33.47 -12.59 -17.53
N LYS A 25 33.57 -12.53 -18.88
CA LYS A 25 34.85 -12.62 -19.60
C LYS A 25 35.85 -11.58 -19.07
N ARG A 26 37.04 -12.04 -18.69
CA ARG A 26 38.17 -11.16 -18.37
C ARG A 26 38.70 -10.50 -19.64
N ARG A 27 38.95 -9.20 -19.57
CA ARG A 27 39.51 -8.39 -20.66
C ARG A 27 40.61 -7.50 -20.10
N GLU A 28 41.75 -7.53 -20.74
CA GLU A 28 42.85 -6.59 -20.50
C GLU A 28 42.62 -5.35 -21.35
N GLY A 29 42.44 -4.21 -20.69
CA GLY A 29 42.36 -2.91 -21.35
C GLY A 29 43.75 -2.31 -21.59
N ALA A 30 43.79 -1.21 -22.35
CA ALA A 30 44.98 -0.38 -22.47
C ALA A 30 45.49 0.03 -21.08
N GLN A 31 46.82 0.00 -20.89
CA GLN A 31 47.51 0.23 -19.60
C GLN A 31 47.33 -0.85 -18.52
N GLY A 32 46.98 -2.08 -18.88
CA GLY A 32 46.91 -3.20 -17.92
C GLY A 32 45.69 -3.16 -17.00
N LYS A 33 44.71 -2.31 -17.30
CA LYS A 33 43.47 -2.22 -16.52
C LYS A 33 42.59 -3.44 -16.81
N LEU A 34 42.54 -4.36 -15.85
CA LEU A 34 41.70 -5.55 -15.92
C LEU A 34 40.21 -5.18 -15.77
N SER A 35 39.38 -5.66 -16.68
CA SER A 35 37.91 -5.57 -16.61
C SER A 35 37.27 -6.95 -16.79
N GLY A 36 36.07 -7.14 -16.22
CA GLY A 36 35.42 -8.46 -16.20
C GLY A 36 36.00 -9.40 -15.13
N GLY A 37 35.76 -10.71 -15.26
CA GLY A 37 36.15 -11.70 -14.25
C GLY A 37 35.30 -11.67 -12.98
N LYS A 38 34.18 -10.95 -13.00
CA LYS A 38 33.25 -10.80 -11.88
C LYS A 38 31.98 -11.63 -12.11
N PRO A 39 31.31 -12.11 -11.05
CA PRO A 39 29.98 -12.71 -11.16
C PRO A 39 29.00 -11.79 -11.91
N PHE A 40 28.05 -12.39 -12.62
CA PHE A 40 27.07 -11.61 -13.39
C PHE A 40 26.14 -10.81 -12.47
N SER A 41 26.00 -9.51 -12.72
CA SER A 41 24.95 -8.71 -12.08
C SER A 41 23.59 -9.03 -12.70
N ARG A 42 22.50 -8.80 -11.96
CA ARG A 42 21.14 -8.96 -12.51
C ARG A 42 20.91 -8.07 -13.74
N GLY A 43 21.43 -6.84 -13.71
CA GLY A 43 21.34 -5.91 -14.84
C GLY A 43 22.03 -6.45 -16.09
N ASN A 44 23.21 -7.06 -15.95
CA ASN A 44 23.92 -7.66 -17.07
C ASN A 44 23.15 -8.85 -17.66
N LEU A 45 22.53 -9.67 -16.81
CA LEU A 45 21.69 -10.79 -17.26
C LEU A 45 20.47 -10.30 -18.03
N TYR A 46 19.81 -9.22 -17.57
CA TYR A 46 18.71 -8.60 -18.32
C TYR A 46 19.15 -8.09 -19.68
N LEU A 47 20.28 -7.37 -19.73
CA LEU A 47 20.84 -6.87 -20.98
C LEU A 47 21.17 -8.02 -21.94
N MET A 48 21.76 -9.11 -21.45
CA MET A 48 22.03 -10.28 -22.28
C MET A 48 20.74 -10.91 -22.81
N LEU A 49 19.76 -11.16 -21.94
CA LEU A 49 18.50 -11.81 -22.32
C LEU A 49 17.63 -10.97 -23.27
N GLN A 50 17.85 -9.65 -23.36
CA GLN A 50 17.11 -8.74 -24.24
C GLN A 50 17.89 -8.31 -25.49
N ASN A 51 19.16 -8.67 -25.60
CA ASN A 51 20.01 -8.31 -26.73
C ASN A 51 19.67 -9.10 -28.01
N ARG A 52 19.00 -8.45 -28.97
CA ARG A 52 18.58 -9.03 -30.26
C ARG A 52 19.73 -9.48 -31.15
N LEU A 53 20.98 -9.07 -30.86
CA LEU A 53 22.14 -9.58 -31.58
C LEU A 53 22.25 -11.11 -31.49
N TYR A 54 21.78 -11.72 -30.40
CA TYR A 54 21.81 -13.18 -30.24
C TYR A 54 20.90 -13.94 -31.20
N VAL A 55 19.86 -13.30 -31.75
CA VAL A 55 18.97 -13.88 -32.77
C VAL A 55 19.34 -13.38 -34.19
N GLY A 56 20.53 -12.79 -34.35
CA GLY A 56 21.00 -12.32 -35.66
C GLY A 56 20.38 -11.00 -36.11
N GLU A 57 19.81 -10.20 -35.19
CA GLU A 57 19.14 -8.94 -35.52
C GLU A 57 19.82 -7.72 -34.89
N ILE A 58 19.65 -6.55 -35.50
CA ILE A 58 20.21 -5.27 -35.04
C ILE A 58 19.10 -4.24 -34.89
N ALA A 59 19.02 -3.62 -33.71
CA ALA A 59 18.09 -2.52 -33.44
C ALA A 59 18.79 -1.16 -33.62
N HIS A 60 18.22 -0.27 -34.43
CA HIS A 60 18.71 1.10 -34.64
C HIS A 60 17.56 2.09 -34.70
N LYS A 61 17.59 3.12 -33.85
CA LYS A 61 16.55 4.18 -33.75
C LYS A 61 15.10 3.65 -33.67
N GLY A 62 14.90 2.55 -32.97
CA GLY A 62 13.58 1.92 -32.80
C GLY A 62 13.19 0.90 -33.87
N ASN A 63 13.93 0.81 -34.98
CA ASN A 63 13.70 -0.19 -36.03
C ASN A 63 14.62 -1.40 -35.85
N VAL A 64 14.09 -2.59 -36.16
CA VAL A 64 14.83 -3.85 -36.10
C VAL A 64 15.11 -4.31 -37.52
N HIS A 65 16.38 -4.65 -37.79
CA HIS A 65 16.86 -5.10 -39.10
C HIS A 65 17.55 -6.47 -38.96
N PRO A 66 17.49 -7.32 -40.01
CA PRO A 66 18.31 -8.52 -40.05
C PRO A 66 19.79 -8.13 -40.06
N GLY A 67 20.56 -8.71 -39.16
CA GLY A 67 22.00 -8.60 -39.12
C GLY A 67 22.66 -9.56 -40.10
N GLN A 68 23.93 -9.29 -40.43
CA GLN A 68 24.73 -10.16 -41.31
C GLN A 68 25.31 -11.38 -40.59
N GLN A 69 25.12 -11.48 -39.27
CA GLN A 69 25.66 -12.54 -38.44
C GLN A 69 24.64 -13.68 -38.28
N GLU A 70 25.14 -14.91 -38.23
CA GLU A 70 24.33 -16.08 -37.89
C GLU A 70 23.78 -15.98 -36.46
N ALA A 71 22.53 -16.39 -36.27
CA ALA A 71 21.90 -16.40 -34.96
C ALA A 71 22.57 -17.42 -34.03
N ILE A 72 22.91 -16.99 -32.82
CA ILE A 72 23.50 -17.84 -31.78
C ILE A 72 22.39 -18.60 -31.03
N ILE A 73 21.21 -18.00 -30.93
CA ILE A 73 20.04 -18.51 -30.21
C ILE A 73 18.90 -18.72 -31.20
N ASP A 74 18.26 -19.89 -31.10
CA ASP A 74 17.06 -20.22 -31.87
C ASP A 74 15.92 -19.22 -31.61
N ALA A 75 15.17 -18.89 -32.67
CA ALA A 75 14.11 -17.88 -32.63
C ALA A 75 12.97 -18.27 -31.67
N ALA A 76 12.60 -19.56 -31.60
CA ALA A 76 11.54 -20.03 -30.70
C ALA A 76 11.99 -19.93 -29.23
N LEU A 77 13.24 -20.30 -28.94
CA LEU A 77 13.81 -20.12 -27.60
C LEU A 77 13.92 -18.63 -27.22
N TRP A 78 14.30 -17.77 -28.17
CA TRP A 78 14.35 -16.33 -27.96
C TRP A 78 12.96 -15.77 -27.62
N GLN A 79 11.94 -16.13 -28.38
CA GLN A 79 10.57 -15.68 -28.18
C GLN A 79 10.03 -16.13 -26.82
N ALA A 80 10.22 -17.40 -26.46
CA ALA A 80 9.82 -17.92 -25.14
C ALA A 80 10.47 -17.14 -23.97
N VAL A 81 11.73 -16.73 -24.13
CA VAL A 81 12.43 -15.89 -23.14
C VAL A 81 11.85 -14.47 -23.10
N GLN A 82 11.51 -13.87 -24.25
CA GLN A 82 10.88 -12.55 -24.29
C GLN A 82 9.46 -12.58 -23.70
N ASP A 83 8.67 -13.61 -23.99
CA ASP A 83 7.33 -13.82 -23.43
C ASP A 83 7.42 -14.02 -21.92
N CYS A 84 8.37 -14.81 -21.45
CA CYS A 84 8.63 -14.95 -20.02
C CYS A 84 9.03 -13.61 -19.39
N LEU A 85 9.87 -12.80 -20.04
CA LEU A 85 10.26 -11.47 -19.55
C LEU A 85 9.09 -10.46 -19.56
N SER A 86 8.21 -10.53 -20.56
CA SER A 86 7.05 -9.63 -20.69
C SER A 86 5.96 -10.01 -19.69
N THR A 87 5.62 -11.29 -19.56
CA THR A 87 4.71 -11.82 -18.54
C THR A 87 5.23 -11.49 -17.15
N ASN A 88 6.51 -11.73 -16.85
CA ASN A 88 7.10 -11.32 -15.58
C ASN A 88 7.06 -9.81 -15.36
N ARG A 89 7.15 -8.98 -16.40
CA ARG A 89 7.04 -7.52 -16.29
C ARG A 89 5.63 -7.13 -15.91
N VAL A 90 4.62 -7.73 -16.55
CA VAL A 90 3.19 -7.55 -16.26
C VAL A 90 2.85 -8.08 -14.87
N GLU A 91 3.29 -9.28 -14.50
CA GLU A 91 3.11 -9.86 -13.17
C GLU A 91 3.83 -9.05 -12.09
N ARG A 92 4.98 -8.44 -12.37
CA ARG A 92 5.64 -7.52 -11.41
C ARG A 92 4.95 -6.17 -11.32
N SER A 93 4.44 -5.63 -12.42
CA SER A 93 3.64 -4.41 -12.40
C SER A 93 2.29 -4.63 -11.73
N LEU A 94 1.73 -5.84 -11.81
CA LEU A 94 0.49 -6.28 -11.15
C LEU A 94 0.75 -6.89 -9.75
N GLY A 95 2.00 -7.18 -9.40
CA GLY A 95 2.38 -7.94 -8.21
C GLY A 95 1.66 -9.29 -8.08
N ALA A 96 1.28 -9.93 -9.19
CA ALA A 96 0.38 -11.08 -9.26
C ALA A 96 0.91 -12.34 -8.53
N GLY A 97 2.23 -12.48 -8.36
CA GLY A 97 2.86 -13.58 -7.62
C GLY A 97 3.09 -13.31 -6.13
N ALA A 98 2.64 -12.17 -5.59
CA ALA A 98 2.78 -11.84 -4.17
C ALA A 98 1.43 -12.00 -3.46
N GLU A 99 1.38 -12.82 -2.39
CA GLU A 99 0.20 -12.93 -1.50
C GLU A 99 -0.31 -11.56 -1.01
N GLU A 100 0.59 -10.57 -0.92
CA GLU A 100 0.27 -9.16 -0.66
C GLU A 100 1.07 -8.23 -1.59
N SER A 101 0.55 -7.98 -2.79
CA SER A 101 1.11 -7.00 -3.73
C SER A 101 1.07 -5.58 -3.14
N SER A 102 2.08 -4.77 -3.45
CA SER A 102 2.14 -3.36 -2.98
C SER A 102 1.28 -2.50 -3.89
N LEU A 103 -0.01 -2.34 -3.57
CA LEU A 103 -1.08 -1.75 -4.40
C LEU A 103 -0.63 -0.52 -5.21
N LEU A 104 0.07 0.41 -4.56
CA LEU A 104 0.42 1.72 -5.12
C LEU A 104 1.84 1.77 -5.72
N ALA A 105 2.55 0.64 -5.76
CA ALA A 105 3.88 0.58 -6.34
C ALA A 105 3.87 1.01 -7.81
N GLY A 106 4.54 2.12 -8.14
CA GLY A 106 4.36 2.75 -9.47
C GLY A 106 3.82 4.16 -9.39
N LEU A 107 2.84 4.37 -8.51
CA LEU A 107 1.95 5.51 -8.55
C LEU A 107 2.24 6.54 -7.47
N ILE A 108 2.95 6.15 -6.41
CA ILE A 108 3.15 6.97 -5.20
C ILE A 108 4.44 7.78 -5.22
N PHE A 109 4.31 9.08 -4.94
CA PHE A 109 5.37 10.08 -4.90
C PHE A 109 5.26 10.93 -3.63
N ASP A 110 6.37 11.47 -3.16
CA ASP A 110 6.39 12.46 -2.09
C ASP A 110 6.19 13.89 -2.59
N THR A 111 6.31 14.86 -1.68
CA THR A 111 6.15 16.31 -1.96
C THR A 111 7.24 16.86 -2.86
N ASP A 112 8.42 16.23 -2.84
CA ASP A 112 9.55 16.64 -3.67
C ASP A 112 9.45 16.03 -5.09
N GLY A 113 8.38 15.24 -5.34
CA GLY A 113 8.14 14.57 -6.61
C GLY A 113 8.93 13.27 -6.76
N GLU A 114 9.63 12.81 -5.72
CA GLU A 114 10.42 11.60 -5.71
C GLU A 114 9.54 10.36 -5.51
N ARG A 115 9.88 9.27 -6.21
CA ARG A 115 9.06 8.05 -6.18
C ARG A 115 9.29 7.26 -4.90
N LEU A 116 8.22 6.90 -4.20
CA LEU A 116 8.30 6.01 -3.04
C LEU A 116 8.29 4.55 -3.49
N SER A 117 9.25 3.78 -2.99
CA SER A 117 9.43 2.37 -3.35
C SER A 117 8.89 1.45 -2.25
N PRO A 118 8.20 0.36 -2.60
CA PRO A 118 7.71 -0.61 -1.61
C PRO A 118 8.88 -1.37 -0.99
N THR A 119 8.88 -1.46 0.33
CA THR A 119 9.83 -2.23 1.15
C THR A 119 9.07 -2.99 2.22
N HIS A 120 9.75 -3.94 2.87
CA HIS A 120 9.16 -4.66 3.99
C HIS A 120 10.21 -4.97 5.05
N ALA A 121 9.73 -5.15 6.28
CA ALA A 121 10.50 -5.68 7.40
C ALA A 121 9.74 -6.84 8.02
N VAL A 122 10.44 -7.87 8.48
CA VAL A 122 9.85 -9.00 9.19
C VAL A 122 10.25 -8.93 10.66
N LYS A 123 9.28 -8.97 11.57
CA LYS A 123 9.52 -8.99 13.01
C LYS A 123 8.59 -10.00 13.68
N LYS A 124 9.16 -10.93 14.44
CA LYS A 124 8.41 -12.01 15.14
C LYS A 124 7.44 -12.75 14.20
N GLY A 125 7.90 -13.12 13.00
CA GLY A 125 7.09 -13.79 11.98
C GLY A 125 6.05 -12.90 11.27
N LYS A 126 5.79 -11.68 11.76
CA LYS A 126 4.87 -10.74 11.10
C LYS A 126 5.61 -9.85 10.10
N ARG A 127 5.12 -9.78 8.87
CA ARG A 127 5.62 -8.89 7.82
C ARG A 127 4.96 -7.52 7.91
N TYR A 128 5.76 -6.47 7.88
CA TYR A 128 5.33 -5.07 7.86
C TYR A 128 5.77 -4.43 6.54
N ARG A 129 4.83 -3.83 5.81
CA ARG A 129 5.07 -3.23 4.48
C ARG A 129 5.08 -1.71 4.57
N TYR A 130 5.96 -1.09 3.79
CA TYR A 130 6.14 0.36 3.77
C TYR A 130 6.43 0.88 2.36
N TYR A 131 6.00 2.10 2.05
CA TYR A 131 6.55 2.88 0.95
C TYR A 131 7.62 3.81 1.50
N VAL A 132 8.82 3.79 0.92
CA VAL A 132 9.97 4.58 1.40
C VAL A 132 10.60 5.41 0.30
N SER A 133 11.10 6.59 0.64
CA SER A 133 11.86 7.43 -0.29
C SER A 133 13.16 6.74 -0.68
N ALA A 134 13.62 6.94 -1.92
CA ALA A 134 14.84 6.33 -2.46
C ALA A 134 16.09 6.64 -1.60
N ALA A 135 16.15 7.84 -1.02
CA ALA A 135 17.23 8.27 -0.13
C ALA A 135 17.41 7.37 1.12
N LEU A 136 16.33 6.76 1.63
CA LEU A 136 16.40 5.82 2.75
C LEU A 136 16.85 4.42 2.36
N ILE A 137 16.69 4.03 1.08
CA ILE A 137 17.07 2.70 0.59
C ILE A 137 18.56 2.62 0.33
N SER A 138 19.18 3.69 -0.18
CA SER A 138 20.59 3.68 -0.61
C SER A 138 21.60 3.81 0.54
N GLY A 139 21.16 4.12 1.76
CA GLY A 139 22.02 4.24 2.95
C GLY A 139 23.06 5.36 2.89
N LYS A 140 23.01 6.24 1.88
CA LYS A 140 24.04 7.27 1.62
C LYS A 140 23.64 8.70 1.97
N GLY A 141 22.42 8.94 2.47
CA GLY A 141 21.98 10.26 2.88
C GLY A 141 22.34 10.55 4.33
N ASN A 142 23.23 11.53 4.57
CA ASN A 142 23.57 12.05 5.91
C ASN A 142 22.41 12.80 6.59
N ASP A 143 21.25 12.88 5.92
CA ASP A 143 20.06 13.59 6.39
C ASP A 143 18.88 12.62 6.54
N GLN A 144 18.85 11.91 7.67
CA GLN A 144 17.74 11.03 8.04
C GLN A 144 16.43 11.81 8.32
N SER A 145 16.47 13.14 8.31
CA SER A 145 15.30 13.97 8.58
C SER A 145 14.30 14.00 7.42
N LYS A 146 14.78 13.88 6.16
CA LYS A 146 13.95 13.98 4.94
C LYS A 146 13.38 12.66 4.43
N GLY A 147 13.98 11.54 4.80
CA GLY A 147 13.54 10.22 4.34
C GLY A 147 12.17 9.83 4.91
N ARG A 148 11.18 9.60 4.05
CA ARG A 148 9.82 9.18 4.47
C ARG A 148 9.66 7.67 4.43
N ARG A 149 8.98 7.10 5.43
CA ARG A 149 8.56 5.69 5.50
C ARG A 149 7.08 5.63 5.88
N ILE A 150 6.23 5.33 4.91
CA ILE A 150 4.77 5.32 5.05
C ILE A 150 4.29 3.87 5.17
N PRO A 151 3.48 3.50 6.19
CA PRO A 151 2.89 2.17 6.27
C PRO A 151 2.01 1.88 5.06
N ALA A 152 2.29 0.80 4.33
CA ALA A 152 1.59 0.50 3.08
C ALA A 152 0.11 0.19 3.33
N GLY A 153 -0.23 -0.54 4.39
CA GLY A 153 -1.61 -0.89 4.70
C GLY A 153 -2.51 0.33 4.94
N ASP A 154 -1.99 1.36 5.60
CA ASP A 154 -2.76 2.56 5.95
C ASP A 154 -3.09 3.38 4.67
N ILE A 155 -2.07 3.63 3.85
CA ILE A 155 -2.27 4.40 2.61
C ILE A 155 -3.00 3.61 1.52
N ASP A 156 -2.71 2.31 1.36
CA ASP A 156 -3.43 1.45 0.42
C ASP A 156 -4.93 1.44 0.78
N GLY A 157 -5.27 1.30 2.07
CA GLY A 157 -6.64 1.33 2.56
C GLY A 157 -7.35 2.65 2.26
N LEU A 158 -6.69 3.77 2.53
CA LEU A 158 -7.25 5.10 2.28
C LEU A 158 -7.56 5.38 0.82
N VAL A 159 -6.62 5.03 -0.07
CA VAL A 159 -6.81 5.19 -1.51
C VAL A 159 -8.00 4.34 -1.96
N LEU A 160 -8.06 3.08 -1.53
CA LEU A 160 -9.17 2.18 -1.88
C LEU A 160 -10.52 2.69 -1.33
N ASP A 161 -10.55 3.19 -0.10
CA ASP A 161 -11.77 3.71 0.52
C ASP A 161 -12.26 4.97 -0.19
N ARG A 162 -11.36 5.88 -0.58
CA ARG A 162 -11.72 7.09 -1.30
C ARG A 162 -12.21 6.81 -2.73
N LEU A 163 -11.61 5.83 -3.41
CA LEU A 163 -12.11 5.35 -4.71
C LEU A 163 -13.50 4.71 -4.57
N ARG A 164 -13.71 3.86 -3.55
CA ARG A 164 -15.03 3.30 -3.26
C ARG A 164 -16.07 4.40 -2.99
N ALA A 165 -15.70 5.42 -2.22
CA ALA A 165 -16.57 6.56 -1.93
C ALA A 165 -16.93 7.38 -3.19
N LEU A 166 -15.97 7.54 -4.12
CA LEU A 166 -16.24 8.13 -5.44
C LEU A 166 -17.34 7.32 -6.16
N PHE A 167 -17.16 6.01 -6.32
CA PHE A 167 -18.12 5.16 -7.03
C PHE A 167 -19.48 5.04 -6.33
N ALA A 168 -19.53 5.20 -5.01
CA ALA A 168 -20.77 5.20 -4.22
C ALA A 168 -21.56 6.52 -4.36
N SER A 169 -20.93 7.61 -4.82
CA SER A 169 -21.53 8.93 -4.89
C SER A 169 -21.96 9.28 -6.31
N GLU A 170 -23.27 9.28 -6.57
CA GLU A 170 -23.83 9.69 -7.87
C GLU A 170 -23.42 11.11 -8.26
N ALA A 171 -23.35 12.01 -7.29
CA ALA A 171 -22.95 13.39 -7.50
C ALA A 171 -21.47 13.50 -7.92
N GLU A 172 -20.57 12.78 -7.26
CA GLU A 172 -19.14 12.80 -7.60
C GLU A 172 -18.88 12.15 -8.95
N ILE A 173 -19.49 11.00 -9.26
CA ILE A 173 -19.36 10.37 -10.58
C ILE A 173 -19.88 11.28 -11.67
N THR A 174 -21.06 11.88 -11.49
CA THR A 174 -21.64 12.82 -12.47
C THR A 174 -20.69 13.99 -12.73
N SER A 175 -20.14 14.59 -11.68
CA SER A 175 -19.15 15.68 -11.82
C SER A 175 -17.84 15.22 -12.48
N ALA A 176 -17.38 14.01 -12.16
CA ALA A 176 -16.15 13.44 -12.69
C ALA A 176 -16.23 13.20 -14.21
N VAL A 177 -17.38 12.73 -14.71
CA VAL A 177 -17.55 12.41 -16.13
C VAL A 177 -18.23 13.52 -16.94
N ALA A 178 -18.74 14.58 -16.32
CA ALA A 178 -19.40 15.68 -17.01
C ALA A 178 -18.59 16.24 -18.20
N PRO A 179 -17.25 16.44 -18.10
CA PRO A 179 -16.45 16.91 -19.25
C PRO A 179 -16.44 15.94 -20.43
N LEU A 180 -16.66 14.65 -20.21
CA LEU A 180 -16.62 13.62 -21.26
C LEU A 180 -17.82 13.73 -22.22
N GLY A 181 -18.86 14.48 -21.86
CA GLY A 181 -20.03 14.71 -22.72
C GLY A 181 -20.80 13.43 -23.05
N LEU A 182 -20.91 12.51 -22.09
CA LEU A 182 -21.66 11.26 -22.24
C LEU A 182 -23.15 11.55 -22.49
N ASP A 183 -23.80 10.71 -23.29
CA ASP A 183 -25.24 10.81 -23.47
C ASP A 183 -26.00 10.33 -22.22
N ALA A 184 -27.26 10.78 -22.07
CA ALA A 184 -28.09 10.45 -20.93
C ALA A 184 -28.23 8.94 -20.64
N PRO A 185 -28.42 8.04 -21.63
CA PRO A 185 -28.49 6.61 -21.36
C PRO A 185 -27.16 6.02 -20.87
N THR A 186 -26.02 6.40 -21.46
CA THR A 186 -24.71 5.95 -20.98
C THR A 186 -24.43 6.46 -19.57
N GLN A 187 -24.75 7.73 -19.29
CA GLN A 187 -24.56 8.29 -17.95
C GLN A 187 -25.41 7.55 -16.91
N ARG A 188 -26.66 7.20 -17.22
CA ARG A 188 -27.51 6.42 -16.31
C ARG A 188 -26.97 5.00 -16.08
N ALA A 189 -26.50 4.34 -17.13
CA ALA A 189 -25.88 3.02 -17.01
C ALA A 189 -24.60 3.06 -16.16
N LEU A 190 -23.77 4.09 -16.37
CA LEU A 190 -22.56 4.32 -15.58
C LEU A 190 -22.86 4.50 -14.09
N LEU A 191 -23.86 5.31 -13.74
CA LEU A 191 -24.24 5.53 -12.33
C LEU A 191 -24.69 4.24 -11.66
N GLY A 192 -25.53 3.44 -12.33
CA GLY A 192 -25.96 2.13 -11.82
C GLY A 192 -24.79 1.18 -11.59
N ARG A 193 -23.89 1.04 -12.59
CA ARG A 193 -22.72 0.17 -12.47
C ARG A 193 -21.68 0.65 -11.47
N SER A 194 -21.51 1.97 -11.31
CA SER A 194 -20.63 2.55 -10.30
C SER A 194 -21.10 2.17 -8.90
N LYS A 195 -22.41 2.27 -8.65
CA LYS A 195 -23.01 1.86 -7.39
C LYS A 195 -22.84 0.36 -7.13
N ASP A 196 -23.11 -0.49 -8.13
CA ASP A 196 -22.89 -1.94 -8.05
C ASP A 196 -21.43 -2.25 -7.68
N LEU A 197 -20.48 -1.58 -8.32
CA LEU A 197 -19.04 -1.74 -8.07
C LEU A 197 -18.67 -1.34 -6.64
N ALA A 198 -19.22 -0.25 -6.13
CA ALA A 198 -18.97 0.22 -4.77
C ALA A 198 -19.51 -0.76 -3.71
N GLU A 199 -20.69 -1.34 -3.93
CA GLU A 199 -21.30 -2.35 -3.04
C GLU A 199 -20.48 -3.65 -2.99
N HIS A 200 -19.95 -4.08 -4.14
CA HIS A 200 -19.17 -5.31 -4.26
C HIS A 200 -17.67 -5.11 -3.99
N TRP A 201 -17.21 -3.87 -3.75
CA TRP A 201 -15.80 -3.51 -3.63
C TRP A 201 -15.02 -4.37 -2.62
N THR A 202 -15.66 -4.72 -1.50
CA THR A 202 -15.03 -5.54 -0.43
C THR A 202 -14.83 -7.00 -0.81
N ARG A 203 -15.57 -7.50 -1.82
CA ARG A 203 -15.45 -8.88 -2.34
C ARG A 203 -14.39 -9.00 -3.44
N LEU A 204 -13.90 -7.88 -3.96
CA LEU A 204 -12.86 -7.87 -4.99
C LEU A 204 -11.54 -8.45 -4.46
N THR A 205 -10.92 -9.30 -5.27
CA THR A 205 -9.59 -9.82 -4.99
C THR A 205 -8.54 -8.69 -4.97
N SER A 206 -7.38 -8.95 -4.38
CA SER A 206 -6.27 -7.98 -4.38
C SER A 206 -5.77 -7.63 -5.78
N LEU A 207 -5.85 -8.57 -6.73
CA LEU A 207 -5.50 -8.35 -8.13
C LEU A 207 -6.50 -7.40 -8.80
N GLN A 208 -7.81 -7.68 -8.69
CA GLN A 208 -8.87 -6.84 -9.27
C GLN A 208 -8.81 -5.41 -8.72
N ARG A 209 -8.60 -5.25 -7.41
CA ARG A 209 -8.44 -3.91 -6.80
C ARG A 209 -7.23 -3.17 -7.38
N ARG A 210 -6.14 -3.88 -7.66
CA ARG A 210 -4.95 -3.28 -8.26
C ARG A 210 -5.16 -2.89 -9.72
N GLU A 211 -5.84 -3.72 -10.50
CA GLU A 211 -6.20 -3.40 -11.90
C GLU A 211 -7.01 -2.11 -11.97
N ILE A 212 -8.02 -1.98 -11.11
CA ILE A 212 -8.81 -0.75 -11.00
C ILE A 212 -7.93 0.45 -10.62
N VAL A 213 -7.05 0.30 -9.63
CA VAL A 213 -6.14 1.38 -9.22
C VAL A 213 -5.21 1.82 -10.35
N LEU A 214 -4.62 0.88 -11.10
CA LEU A 214 -3.72 1.20 -12.22
C LEU A 214 -4.46 1.80 -13.42
N ALA A 215 -5.72 1.43 -13.63
CA ALA A 215 -6.56 2.00 -14.68
C ALA A 215 -6.95 3.44 -14.36
N LEU A 216 -7.34 3.71 -13.10
CA LEU A 216 -7.88 5.02 -12.69
C LEU A 216 -6.80 6.04 -12.35
N ILE A 217 -5.81 5.63 -11.56
CA ILE A 217 -4.88 6.55 -10.92
C ILE A 217 -3.61 6.67 -11.76
N THR A 218 -3.33 7.89 -12.19
CA THR A 218 -2.09 8.23 -12.90
C THR A 218 -0.96 8.56 -11.91
N ARG A 219 -1.29 9.22 -10.80
CA ARG A 219 -0.30 9.67 -9.82
C ARG A 219 -0.92 9.90 -8.44
N ILE A 220 -0.15 9.60 -7.39
CA ILE A 220 -0.48 9.86 -5.99
C ILE A 220 0.65 10.67 -5.37
N HIS A 221 0.34 11.85 -4.86
CA HIS A 221 1.24 12.67 -4.07
C HIS A 221 0.89 12.56 -2.60
N VAL A 222 1.90 12.38 -1.77
CA VAL A 222 1.75 12.24 -0.33
C VAL A 222 2.52 13.35 0.37
N ASP A 223 1.74 14.24 0.97
CA ASP A 223 2.19 15.38 1.76
C ASP A 223 2.00 15.10 3.26
N GLU A 224 2.50 15.99 4.11
CA GLU A 224 2.40 15.90 5.56
C GLU A 224 0.97 16.03 6.07
N GLU A 225 0.06 16.64 5.31
CA GLU A 225 -1.33 16.89 5.73
C GLU A 225 -2.38 16.29 4.79
N GLN A 226 -1.98 15.81 3.61
CA GLN A 226 -2.90 15.34 2.59
C GLN A 226 -2.30 14.30 1.66
N ILE A 227 -3.17 13.43 1.14
CA ILE A 227 -2.89 12.52 0.03
C ILE A 227 -3.70 13.01 -1.16
N VAL A 228 -3.02 13.35 -2.25
CA VAL A 228 -3.64 13.86 -3.48
C VAL A 228 -3.50 12.81 -4.57
N MET A 229 -4.62 12.42 -5.18
CA MET A 229 -4.68 11.43 -6.25
C MET A 229 -5.14 12.10 -7.54
N HIS A 230 -4.41 11.85 -8.61
CA HIS A 230 -4.73 12.30 -9.96
C HIS A 230 -5.29 11.13 -10.75
N LEU A 231 -6.54 11.26 -11.17
CA LEU A 231 -7.27 10.23 -11.90
C LEU A 231 -7.46 10.64 -13.36
N ASP A 232 -7.36 9.67 -14.26
CA ASP A 232 -7.79 9.83 -15.64
C ASP A 232 -9.31 9.72 -15.72
N ARG A 233 -9.98 10.81 -16.10
CA ARG A 233 -11.45 10.83 -16.24
C ARG A 233 -11.94 9.83 -17.29
N ALA A 234 -11.20 9.64 -18.38
CA ALA A 234 -11.60 8.75 -19.47
C ALA A 234 -11.58 7.27 -19.06
N SER A 235 -10.83 6.93 -18.01
CA SER A 235 -10.77 5.58 -17.46
C SER A 235 -11.97 5.24 -16.56
N ILE A 236 -12.67 6.22 -15.99
CA ILE A 236 -13.78 5.98 -15.05
C ILE A 236 -14.89 5.13 -15.68
N PRO A 237 -15.39 5.43 -16.90
CA PRO A 237 -16.38 4.59 -17.53
C PRO A 237 -15.85 3.20 -17.88
N SER A 238 -14.57 3.06 -18.28
CA SER A 238 -13.98 1.75 -18.62
C SER A 238 -13.93 0.77 -17.45
N VAL A 239 -13.84 1.29 -16.22
CA VAL A 239 -13.84 0.47 -15.00
C VAL A 239 -15.25 0.01 -14.62
N ALA A 240 -16.26 0.85 -14.84
CA ALA A 240 -17.64 0.54 -14.49
C ALA A 240 -18.41 -0.18 -15.62
N LEU A 241 -18.01 0.03 -16.88
CA LEU A 241 -18.65 -0.49 -18.08
C LEU A 241 -17.62 -1.32 -18.87
N PRO A 242 -17.67 -2.66 -18.78
CA PRO A 242 -16.70 -3.55 -19.46
C PRO A 242 -16.64 -3.38 -20.99
N ASP A 243 -17.75 -2.95 -21.60
CA ASP A 243 -17.87 -2.76 -23.05
C ASP A 243 -17.56 -1.31 -23.51
N TRP A 244 -17.15 -0.44 -22.59
CA TRP A 244 -16.86 0.96 -22.91
C TRP A 244 -15.56 1.11 -23.70
N SER A 245 -15.66 1.72 -24.88
CA SER A 245 -14.51 2.05 -25.73
C SER A 245 -14.38 3.56 -25.92
N LEU A 246 -13.14 4.06 -25.92
CA LEU A 246 -12.80 5.48 -26.17
C LEU A 246 -13.39 6.03 -27.48
N GLY A 247 -13.71 5.16 -28.45
CA GLY A 247 -14.38 5.54 -29.70
C GLY A 247 -15.81 6.09 -29.55
N SER A 248 -16.44 5.91 -28.38
CA SER A 248 -17.75 6.48 -28.05
C SER A 248 -17.68 7.91 -27.54
N MET A 249 -16.48 8.48 -27.36
CA MET A 249 -16.28 9.85 -26.92
C MET A 249 -16.32 10.82 -28.11
N LYS A 250 -16.98 11.97 -27.94
CA LYS A 250 -16.70 13.11 -28.82
C LYS A 250 -15.25 13.55 -28.57
N PRO A 251 -14.43 13.79 -29.60
CA PRO A 251 -13.06 14.23 -29.42
C PRO A 251 -13.08 15.63 -28.80
N ALA A 252 -12.92 15.69 -27.49
CA ALA A 252 -12.59 16.91 -26.79
C ALA A 252 -11.11 16.83 -26.38
N LEU A 253 -10.49 18.00 -26.35
CA LEU A 253 -9.13 18.29 -25.89
C LEU A 253 -8.73 17.45 -24.65
N PRO A 254 -7.43 17.25 -24.38
CA PRO A 254 -6.99 16.52 -23.19
C PRO A 254 -7.70 17.07 -21.95
N PHE A 255 -8.48 16.22 -21.28
CA PHE A 255 -9.21 16.61 -20.08
C PHE A 255 -8.23 16.83 -18.94
N GLU A 256 -8.50 17.85 -18.12
CA GLU A 256 -7.77 17.98 -16.87
C GLU A 256 -8.01 16.76 -15.98
N PRO A 257 -6.96 16.22 -15.33
CA PRO A 257 -7.09 15.07 -14.45
C PRO A 257 -8.09 15.39 -13.33
N LEU A 258 -8.88 14.39 -12.94
CA LEU A 258 -9.71 14.52 -11.75
C LEU A 258 -8.78 14.46 -10.53
N VAL A 259 -8.80 15.50 -9.70
CA VAL A 259 -8.00 15.56 -8.48
C VAL A 259 -8.89 15.21 -7.29
N LEU A 260 -8.53 14.14 -6.58
CA LEU A 260 -9.15 13.75 -5.33
C LEU A 260 -8.16 13.95 -4.19
N SER A 261 -8.57 14.64 -3.13
CA SER A 261 -7.77 14.79 -1.91
C SER A 261 -8.36 13.98 -0.76
N ILE A 262 -7.45 13.47 0.08
CA ILE A 262 -7.75 12.87 1.38
C ILE A 262 -6.95 13.66 2.39
N THR A 263 -7.62 14.37 3.29
CA THR A 263 -6.94 15.04 4.39
C THR A 263 -6.39 13.99 5.34
N ALA A 264 -5.06 13.88 5.43
CA ALA A 264 -4.39 12.90 6.25
C ALA A 264 -3.00 13.39 6.67
N SER A 265 -2.83 13.58 7.98
CA SER A 265 -1.58 13.99 8.58
C SER A 265 -0.58 12.83 8.79
N LEU A 266 0.64 12.97 8.30
CA LEU A 266 1.74 12.03 8.54
C LEU A 266 2.44 12.37 9.86
N GLN A 267 2.02 11.79 10.97
CA GLN A 267 2.63 12.05 12.27
C GLN A 267 3.68 11.00 12.65
N ARG A 268 4.84 11.45 13.17
CA ARG A 268 5.89 10.54 13.69
C ARG A 268 5.42 9.88 14.98
N ALA A 269 5.39 8.55 14.99
CA ALA A 269 5.08 7.72 16.16
C ALA A 269 6.27 6.82 16.51
N GLY A 270 7.14 7.28 17.43
CA GLY A 270 8.37 6.57 17.80
C GLY A 270 9.39 6.52 16.65
N LYS A 271 9.92 5.34 16.32
CA LYS A 271 10.90 5.16 15.21
C LYS A 271 10.27 5.10 13.80
N GLY A 272 8.98 5.42 13.63
CA GLY A 272 8.30 5.34 12.33
C GLY A 272 7.25 6.44 12.14
N ILE A 273 6.85 6.70 10.90
CA ILE A 273 5.74 7.61 10.56
C ILE A 273 4.44 6.81 10.56
N ARG A 274 3.36 7.38 11.11
CA ARG A 274 1.98 6.90 11.01
C ARG A 274 1.16 7.92 10.24
N LEU A 275 0.17 7.43 9.50
CA LEU A 275 -0.75 8.26 8.75
C LEU A 275 -2.05 8.39 9.55
N VAL A 276 -2.42 9.62 9.88
CA VAL A 276 -3.52 10.02 10.77
C VAL A 276 -4.49 10.86 9.96
N ILE A 277 -5.66 10.30 9.65
CA ILE A 277 -6.61 10.89 8.71
C ILE A 277 -7.31 12.09 9.37
N GLY A 278 -7.17 13.27 8.77
CA GLY A 278 -7.85 14.50 9.16
C GLY A 278 -9.27 14.51 8.59
N GLY A 279 -10.12 13.61 9.08
CA GLY A 279 -11.52 13.52 8.67
C GLY A 279 -11.89 12.14 8.13
N GLY A 280 -12.48 11.31 8.99
CA GLY A 280 -13.36 10.22 8.53
C GLY A 280 -12.84 8.78 8.62
N ALA A 281 -11.65 8.50 9.18
CA ALA A 281 -11.28 7.10 9.46
C ALA A 281 -10.51 6.90 10.78
N ALA A 282 -11.10 7.42 11.86
CA ALA A 282 -10.77 7.01 13.24
C ALA A 282 -11.27 5.58 13.59
N ASN A 283 -11.79 4.81 12.62
CA ASN A 283 -12.50 3.56 12.89
C ASN A 283 -11.59 2.36 13.21
N GLY A 284 -10.33 2.37 12.78
CA GLY A 284 -9.40 1.25 13.04
C GLY A 284 -8.84 1.22 14.47
N ILE A 285 -8.46 2.38 15.02
CA ILE A 285 -7.91 2.51 16.39
C ILE A 285 -9.04 2.73 17.40
N GLY A 286 -10.08 3.49 17.00
CA GLY A 286 -11.31 3.64 17.77
C GLY A 286 -11.94 2.29 18.11
N SER A 287 -11.94 1.31 17.19
CA SER A 287 -12.53 -0.02 17.46
C SER A 287 -11.76 -0.84 18.50
N VAL A 288 -10.42 -0.79 18.53
CA VAL A 288 -9.62 -1.54 19.52
C VAL A 288 -9.67 -0.86 20.89
N LEU A 289 -9.59 0.47 20.93
CA LEU A 289 -9.71 1.23 22.18
C LEU A 289 -11.14 1.15 22.73
N ALA A 290 -12.16 1.24 21.88
CA ALA A 290 -13.56 0.99 22.22
C ALA A 290 -13.77 -0.44 22.74
N SER A 291 -13.19 -1.46 22.09
CA SER A 291 -13.27 -2.85 22.56
C SER A 291 -12.64 -3.01 23.95
N LEU A 292 -11.51 -2.33 24.21
CA LEU A 292 -10.86 -2.34 25.53
C LEU A 292 -11.75 -1.67 26.60
N VAL A 293 -12.33 -0.51 26.31
CA VAL A 293 -13.26 0.18 27.22
C VAL A 293 -14.54 -0.62 27.44
N ALA A 294 -15.09 -1.25 26.39
CA ALA A 294 -16.26 -2.12 26.50
C ALA A 294 -15.98 -3.34 27.39
N LYS A 295 -14.82 -3.98 27.22
CA LYS A 295 -14.36 -5.07 28.11
C LYS A 295 -14.19 -4.60 29.55
N ALA A 296 -13.67 -3.41 29.77
CA ALA A 296 -13.54 -2.82 31.11
C ALA A 296 -14.90 -2.60 31.79
N ILE A 297 -15.85 -1.99 31.08
CA ILE A 297 -17.21 -1.74 31.60
C ILE A 297 -17.95 -3.06 31.85
N SER A 298 -17.86 -4.03 30.92
CA SER A 298 -18.45 -5.36 31.08
C SER A 298 -17.86 -6.11 32.29
N SER A 299 -16.54 -6.04 32.47
CA SER A 299 -15.87 -6.63 33.64
C SER A 299 -16.37 -5.99 34.94
N ARG A 300 -16.58 -4.67 34.98
CA ARG A 300 -17.18 -4.02 36.16
C ARG A 300 -18.61 -4.49 36.42
N ALA A 301 -19.44 -4.59 35.37
CA ALA A 301 -20.82 -5.05 35.51
C ALA A 301 -20.90 -6.49 36.05
N MET A 302 -20.02 -7.38 35.58
CA MET A 302 -19.91 -8.75 36.08
C MET A 302 -19.40 -8.82 37.52
N LEU A 303 -18.52 -7.91 37.94
CA LEU A 303 -18.08 -7.84 39.33
C LEU A 303 -19.25 -7.45 40.24
N PHE A 304 -20.08 -6.50 39.82
CA PHE A 304 -21.25 -6.05 40.59
C PHE A 304 -22.44 -7.00 40.55
N SER A 305 -22.52 -7.91 39.57
CA SER A 305 -23.57 -8.93 39.54
C SER A 305 -23.39 -10.00 40.62
N GLY A 306 -22.24 -10.04 41.30
CA GLY A 306 -21.98 -10.94 42.44
C GLY A 306 -21.95 -12.42 42.10
N GLN A 307 -21.80 -12.76 40.81
CA GLN A 307 -21.83 -14.16 40.34
C GLN A 307 -20.56 -14.95 40.71
N ASP A 308 -19.45 -14.26 41.00
CA ASP A 308 -18.17 -14.88 41.35
C ASP A 308 -17.84 -14.66 42.83
N GLY A 309 -17.43 -15.73 43.52
CA GLY A 309 -17.06 -15.68 44.95
C GLY A 309 -15.71 -14.99 45.24
N SER A 310 -14.90 -14.69 44.22
CA SER A 310 -13.63 -13.95 44.36
C SER A 310 -13.16 -13.35 43.03
N VAL A 311 -12.23 -12.39 43.10
CA VAL A 311 -11.58 -11.77 41.92
C VAL A 311 -10.80 -12.83 41.12
N GLU A 312 -10.21 -13.81 41.80
CA GLU A 312 -9.50 -14.93 41.21
C GLU A 312 -10.44 -15.86 40.43
N ALA A 313 -11.62 -16.15 40.98
CA ALA A 313 -12.65 -16.94 40.30
C ALA A 313 -13.16 -16.23 39.03
N MET A 314 -13.38 -14.91 39.13
CA MET A 314 -13.77 -14.08 37.98
C MET A 314 -12.69 -14.07 36.88
N ALA A 315 -11.42 -13.91 37.25
CA ALA A 315 -10.31 -13.92 36.31
C ALA A 315 -10.19 -15.26 35.57
N ALA A 316 -10.33 -16.37 36.30
CA ALA A 316 -10.32 -17.73 35.73
C ALA A 316 -11.49 -17.94 34.76
N ARG A 317 -12.71 -17.54 35.13
CA ARG A 317 -13.91 -17.66 34.27
C ARG A 317 -13.78 -16.85 32.98
N LEU A 318 -13.17 -15.67 33.05
CA LEU A 318 -12.95 -14.78 31.90
C LEU A 318 -11.71 -15.16 31.07
N GLY A 319 -10.91 -16.14 31.51
CA GLY A 319 -9.69 -16.55 30.83
C GLY A 319 -8.61 -15.46 30.80
N VAL A 320 -8.57 -14.58 31.81
CA VAL A 320 -7.61 -13.48 31.90
C VAL A 320 -6.77 -13.57 33.17
N TRP A 321 -5.55 -13.05 33.12
CA TRP A 321 -4.68 -12.96 34.30
C TRP A 321 -5.22 -11.92 35.30
N ARG A 322 -5.04 -12.18 36.61
CA ARG A 322 -5.48 -11.30 37.71
C ARG A 322 -5.04 -9.84 37.53
N ASP A 323 -3.79 -9.63 37.15
CA ASP A 323 -3.24 -8.28 36.92
C ASP A 323 -3.92 -7.56 35.77
N TYR A 324 -4.32 -8.30 34.73
CA TYR A 324 -5.05 -7.74 33.60
C TYR A 324 -6.51 -7.43 33.95
N LEU A 325 -7.16 -8.26 34.76
CA LEU A 325 -8.48 -7.95 35.32
C LEU A 325 -8.44 -6.67 36.16
N ALA A 326 -7.41 -6.47 36.98
CA ALA A 326 -7.23 -5.24 37.73
C ALA A 326 -7.06 -4.00 36.82
N VAL A 327 -6.39 -4.14 35.67
CA VAL A 327 -6.34 -3.07 34.65
C VAL A 327 -7.73 -2.75 34.13
N LEU A 328 -8.50 -3.76 33.72
CA LEU A 328 -9.85 -3.58 33.19
C LEU A 328 -10.77 -2.89 34.21
N LEU A 329 -10.69 -3.26 35.49
CA LEU A 329 -11.46 -2.63 36.54
C LEU A 329 -11.09 -1.15 36.72
N ARG A 330 -9.81 -0.78 36.69
CA ARG A 330 -9.39 0.64 36.77
C ARG A 330 -9.88 1.44 35.56
N LEU A 331 -9.78 0.88 34.36
CA LEU A 331 -10.24 1.53 33.12
C LEU A 331 -11.76 1.68 33.05
N SER A 332 -12.52 0.92 33.84
CA SER A 332 -13.98 1.05 33.88
C SER A 332 -14.47 2.36 34.51
N TYR A 333 -13.60 3.08 35.23
CA TYR A 333 -13.88 4.36 35.90
C TYR A 333 -13.43 5.60 35.11
N LEU A 334 -13.17 5.45 33.81
CA LEU A 334 -12.97 6.60 32.93
C LEU A 334 -14.22 7.48 32.89
N SER A 335 -14.03 8.79 32.78
CA SER A 335 -15.13 9.75 32.70
C SER A 335 -16.04 9.46 31.50
N PRO A 336 -17.36 9.72 31.61
CA PRO A 336 -18.30 9.49 30.51
C PRO A 336 -17.93 10.24 29.23
N ASP A 337 -17.32 11.42 29.34
CA ASP A 337 -16.85 12.20 28.19
C ASP A 337 -15.70 11.52 27.46
N ILE A 338 -14.74 10.98 28.20
CA ILE A 338 -13.61 10.24 27.64
C ILE A 338 -14.10 8.97 26.96
N VAL A 339 -15.03 8.25 27.59
CA VAL A 339 -15.65 7.06 26.98
C VAL A 339 -16.36 7.43 25.68
N ARG A 340 -17.19 8.48 25.68
CA ARG A 340 -17.89 8.97 24.47
C ARG A 340 -16.90 9.36 23.37
N ALA A 341 -15.86 10.10 23.70
CA ALA A 341 -14.85 10.51 22.75
C ALA A 341 -14.06 9.32 22.17
N ILE A 342 -13.73 8.31 22.99
CA ILE A 342 -13.10 7.06 22.52
C ILE A 342 -14.04 6.32 21.56
N LEU A 343 -15.32 6.17 21.91
CA LEU A 343 -16.31 5.48 21.06
C LEU A 343 -16.56 6.22 19.75
N ALA A 344 -16.52 7.55 19.77
CA ALA A 344 -16.64 8.41 18.59
C ALA A 344 -15.34 8.50 17.77
N GLY A 345 -14.25 7.85 18.20
CA GLY A 345 -12.94 7.97 17.55
C GLY A 345 -12.27 9.35 17.72
N GLN A 346 -12.80 10.19 18.61
CA GLN A 346 -12.33 11.54 18.95
C GLN A 346 -11.36 11.53 20.14
N HIS A 347 -10.52 10.50 20.24
CA HIS A 347 -9.52 10.40 21.30
C HIS A 347 -8.17 10.96 20.84
N PRO A 348 -7.29 11.40 21.76
CA PRO A 348 -5.93 11.82 21.43
C PRO A 348 -5.20 10.71 20.70
N VAL A 349 -4.41 11.08 19.69
CA VAL A 349 -3.69 10.11 18.84
C VAL A 349 -2.56 9.40 19.60
N GLU A 350 -2.07 10.02 20.66
CA GLU A 350 -1.11 9.45 21.60
C GLU A 350 -1.73 8.33 22.44
N LEU A 351 -3.06 8.33 22.60
CA LEU A 351 -3.81 7.41 23.46
C LEU A 351 -4.03 6.06 22.77
N THR A 352 -2.99 5.24 22.74
CA THR A 352 -3.08 3.85 22.26
C THR A 352 -3.60 2.90 23.34
N PRO A 353 -4.14 1.71 22.99
CA PRO A 353 -4.53 0.69 23.98
C PRO A 353 -3.38 0.33 24.94
N THR A 354 -2.16 0.19 24.43
CA THR A 354 -0.96 -0.08 25.23
C THR A 354 -0.66 1.06 26.19
N ARG A 355 -0.80 2.32 25.75
CA ARG A 355 -0.59 3.50 26.61
C ARG A 355 -1.68 3.61 27.67
N LEU A 356 -2.95 3.36 27.32
CA LEU A 356 -4.06 3.37 28.27
C LEU A 356 -3.89 2.27 29.35
N ILE A 357 -3.48 1.06 28.96
CA ILE A 357 -3.14 -0.03 29.88
C ILE A 357 -1.97 0.38 30.79
N ALA A 358 -0.90 0.96 30.23
CA ALA A 358 0.26 1.38 31.01
C ALA A 358 -0.08 2.49 32.02
N LEU A 359 -0.92 3.45 31.62
CA LEU A 359 -1.35 4.55 32.48
C LEU A 359 -2.39 4.12 33.51
N SER A 360 -3.09 2.99 33.33
CA SER A 360 -4.20 2.54 34.19
C SER A 360 -3.91 2.54 35.70
N ARG A 361 -2.65 2.34 36.12
CA ARG A 361 -2.25 2.38 37.54
C ARG A 361 -2.23 3.79 38.13
N GLY A 362 -2.04 4.81 37.30
CA GLY A 362 -1.90 6.21 37.70
C GLY A 362 -3.02 7.11 37.17
N VAL A 363 -4.10 6.56 36.63
CA VAL A 363 -5.25 7.36 36.19
C VAL A 363 -5.96 7.93 37.44
N PRO A 364 -6.03 9.26 37.60
CA PRO A 364 -6.70 9.92 38.71
C PRO A 364 -8.20 9.58 38.75
N HIS A 365 -8.81 9.70 39.94
CA HIS A 365 -10.26 9.52 40.07
C HIS A 365 -11.02 10.78 39.66
N ASP A 366 -10.38 11.96 39.73
CA ASP A 366 -10.93 13.22 39.26
C ASP A 366 -11.01 13.24 37.72
N TRP A 367 -12.20 13.51 37.18
CA TRP A 367 -12.46 13.43 35.75
C TRP A 367 -11.82 14.55 34.92
N GLN A 368 -11.56 15.74 35.49
CA GLN A 368 -10.83 16.78 34.78
C GLN A 368 -9.36 16.41 34.67
N GLU A 369 -8.79 15.89 35.75
CA GLU A 369 -7.41 15.43 35.77
C GLU A 369 -7.20 14.20 34.88
N GLN A 370 -8.21 13.32 34.76
CA GLN A 370 -8.21 12.25 33.75
C GLN A 370 -8.05 12.79 32.33
N LYS A 371 -8.78 13.86 31.97
CA LYS A 371 -8.67 14.48 30.64
C LYS A 371 -7.24 14.98 30.41
N ARG A 372 -6.65 15.66 31.40
CA ARG A 372 -5.26 16.16 31.35
C ARG A 372 -4.23 15.04 31.16
N VAL A 373 -4.31 13.99 31.98
CA VAL A 373 -3.35 12.87 31.95
C VAL A 373 -3.46 12.05 30.66
N LEU A 374 -4.68 11.92 30.13
CA LEU A 374 -4.94 11.15 28.91
C LEU A 374 -4.87 11.97 27.62
N GLY A 375 -4.60 13.29 27.73
CA GLY A 375 -4.36 14.20 26.60
C GLY A 375 -5.63 14.74 25.94
N PHE A 376 -6.80 14.61 26.57
CA PHE A 376 -8.04 15.18 26.05
C PHE A 376 -8.06 16.71 26.23
N PRO A 377 -8.71 17.46 25.32
CA PRO A 377 -8.90 18.90 25.49
C PRO A 377 -9.66 19.15 26.80
N THR A 378 -9.11 20.06 27.61
CA THR A 378 -9.78 20.58 28.80
C THR A 378 -10.65 21.77 28.38
N PRO A 379 -11.86 21.90 28.96
CA PRO A 379 -12.76 23.02 28.65
C PRO A 379 -12.21 24.38 29.10
#